data_AF-A0A1M5A4U4-F1
#
_entry.id   AF-A0A1M5A4U4-F1
#
_cell.length_a   1.000
_cell.length_b   1.000
_cell.length_c   1.000
_cell.angle_alpha   90.00
_cell.angle_beta   90.00
_cell.angle_gamma   90.00
#
_symmetry.space_group_name_H-M   'P 1'
#
loop_
_entity.id
_entity.type
_entity.pdbx_description
1 polymer ?
#
loop_
_entity_poly.entity_id
_entity_poly.type
_entity_poly.pdbx_seq_one_letter_code
_entity_poly.pdbx_strand_id
1 'polypeptide(L)'
;MEIHESEDHEFVDIHIERRRVIWISAVVLAGIIALLVLTMDKVRELGERIVTPREYIPPKSIPKGIEIPDVYDIKGYAAASPKAFDRFLAKQDFREIFARLQHFLYINEVDGVVPSFQLLRQGSDWQTIDEPPFALPPEESWESMVNTLRLLQEEIVPRIGPVTVLSGWRTDRYNAKAGGSKTSKHMHFCGLDMVPERDFTREELLPILRDIHRKQGKKWNMGLGIYKGVRFHVDTCGYRRW
;
A
#
# COMPACT_ATOMS: atom_id res chain seq x y z
N MET A 1 7.42 -31.34 77.23
CA MET A 1 6.36 -31.67 76.26
C MET A 1 6.95 -31.36 74.90
N GLU A 2 7.79 -32.27 74.41
CA GLU A 2 8.38 -32.20 73.07
C GLU A 2 7.41 -32.93 72.14
N ILE A 3 6.83 -32.16 71.22
CA ILE A 3 5.96 -32.67 70.17
C ILE A 3 6.92 -33.13 69.07
N HIS A 4 7.14 -34.45 68.99
CA HIS A 4 7.87 -35.05 67.87
C HIS A 4 7.02 -34.88 66.60
N GLU A 5 7.47 -34.03 65.68
CA GLU A 5 6.99 -34.02 64.29
C GLU A 5 7.27 -35.40 63.68
N SER A 6 6.21 -36.11 63.31
CA SER A 6 6.29 -37.47 62.76
C SER A 6 6.74 -37.46 61.30
N GLU A 7 7.61 -38.41 60.93
CA GLU A 7 8.11 -38.67 59.56
C GLU A 7 7.02 -38.75 58.49
N ASP A 8 5.78 -39.04 58.90
CA ASP A 8 4.59 -39.11 58.04
C ASP A 8 4.28 -37.77 57.33
N HIS A 9 4.61 -36.62 57.93
CA HIS A 9 4.38 -35.30 57.32
C HIS A 9 5.36 -35.00 56.18
N GLU A 10 6.63 -35.40 56.33
CA GLU A 10 7.68 -35.17 55.32
C GLU A 10 7.43 -36.00 54.04
N PHE A 11 6.94 -37.23 54.20
CA PHE A 11 6.63 -38.11 53.07
C PHE A 11 5.44 -37.61 52.22
N VAL A 12 4.42 -37.03 52.87
CA VAL A 12 3.23 -36.46 52.20
C VAL A 12 3.61 -35.19 51.43
N ASP A 13 4.44 -34.31 52.01
CA ASP A 13 4.89 -33.08 51.34
C ASP A 13 5.74 -33.38 50.10
N ILE A 14 6.64 -34.36 50.15
CA ILE A 14 7.42 -34.78 48.97
C ILE A 14 6.52 -35.29 47.83
N HIS A 15 5.43 -36.00 48.15
CA HIS A 15 4.48 -36.49 47.16
C HIS A 15 3.64 -35.36 46.54
N ILE A 16 3.27 -34.36 47.32
CA ILE A 16 2.53 -33.18 46.85
C ILE A 16 3.43 -32.30 45.96
N GLU A 17 4.67 -32.06 46.38
CA GLU A 17 5.70 -31.34 45.60
C GLU A 17 5.97 -32.02 44.26
N ARG A 18 6.20 -33.35 44.24
CA ARG A 18 6.41 -34.11 42.99
C ARG A 18 5.21 -34.04 42.05
N ARG A 19 3.99 -34.15 42.56
CA ARG A 19 2.77 -34.03 41.74
C ARG A 19 2.63 -32.62 41.16
N ARG A 20 2.94 -31.57 41.94
CA ARG A 20 2.93 -30.18 41.47
C ARG A 20 3.95 -29.95 40.35
N VAL A 21 5.18 -30.43 40.51
CA VAL A 21 6.22 -30.32 39.49
C VAL A 21 5.83 -31.03 38.20
N ILE A 22 5.23 -32.23 38.29
CA ILE A 22 4.74 -32.98 37.12
C ILE A 22 3.62 -32.20 36.41
N TRP A 23 2.65 -31.66 37.15
CA TRP A 23 1.56 -30.88 36.58
C TRP A 23 2.03 -29.58 35.93
N ILE A 24 2.93 -28.84 36.56
CA ILE A 24 3.52 -27.61 35.99
C ILE A 24 4.27 -27.94 34.70
N SER A 25 5.08 -29.00 34.70
CA SER A 25 5.83 -29.44 33.52
C SER A 25 4.91 -29.83 32.37
N ALA A 26 3.82 -30.53 32.66
CA ALA A 26 2.82 -30.91 31.65
C ALA A 26 2.11 -29.70 31.04
N VAL A 27 1.76 -28.68 31.85
CA VAL A 27 1.13 -27.44 31.37
C VAL A 27 2.09 -26.62 30.52
N VAL A 28 3.35 -26.49 30.92
CA VAL A 28 4.37 -25.79 30.12
C VAL A 28 4.59 -26.50 28.80
N LEU A 29 4.70 -27.83 28.80
CA LEU A 29 4.86 -28.62 27.58
C LEU A 29 3.66 -28.46 26.64
N ALA A 30 2.44 -28.51 27.18
CA ALA A 30 1.22 -28.27 26.39
C ALA A 30 1.19 -26.86 25.80
N GLY A 31 1.63 -25.84 26.55
CA GLY A 31 1.75 -24.47 26.07
C GLY A 31 2.77 -24.32 24.93
N ILE A 32 3.92 -24.98 25.04
CA ILE A 32 4.95 -24.98 23.98
C ILE A 32 4.42 -25.68 22.72
N ILE A 33 3.76 -26.83 22.87
CA ILE A 33 3.17 -27.56 21.73
C ILE A 33 2.09 -26.70 21.05
N ALA A 34 1.21 -26.05 21.80
CA ALA A 34 0.21 -25.14 21.24
C ALA A 34 0.83 -23.96 20.49
N LEU A 35 1.89 -23.35 21.04
CA LEU A 35 2.63 -22.28 20.38
C LEU A 35 3.31 -22.74 19.09
N LEU A 36 3.88 -23.95 19.08
CA LEU A 36 4.49 -24.54 17.88
C LEU A 36 3.43 -24.80 16.80
N VAL A 37 2.27 -25.36 17.15
CA VAL A 37 1.19 -25.59 16.19
C VAL A 37 0.70 -24.26 15.59
N LEU A 38 0.45 -23.25 16.43
CA LEU A 38 0.00 -21.94 15.97
C LEU A 38 1.03 -21.22 15.09
N THR A 39 2.33 -21.40 15.37
CA THR A 39 3.39 -20.81 14.52
C THR A 39 3.59 -21.60 13.23
N MET A 40 3.43 -22.92 13.24
CA MET A 40 3.53 -23.77 12.04
C MET A 40 2.42 -23.47 11.03
N ASP A 41 1.17 -23.27 11.47
CA ASP A 41 0.07 -22.91 10.58
C ASP A 41 0.33 -21.56 9.89
N LYS A 42 0.85 -20.58 10.65
CA LYS A 42 1.20 -19.25 10.12
C LYS A 42 2.36 -19.32 9.13
N VAL A 43 3.38 -20.15 9.41
CA VAL A 43 4.49 -20.41 8.49
C VAL A 43 4.02 -21.13 7.23
N ARG A 44 3.05 -22.05 7.35
CA ARG A 44 2.47 -22.77 6.22
C ARG A 44 1.63 -21.86 5.34
N GLU A 45 0.81 -20.99 5.92
CA GLU A 45 0.04 -19.98 5.20
C GLU A 45 0.97 -19.01 4.43
N LEU A 46 2.05 -18.56 5.08
CA LEU A 46 3.08 -17.75 4.42
C LEU A 46 3.77 -18.53 3.27
N GLY A 47 4.09 -19.81 3.49
CA GLY A 47 4.69 -20.67 2.48
C GLY A 47 3.79 -20.92 1.27
N GLU A 48 2.51 -21.20 1.49
CA GLU A 48 1.54 -21.42 0.41
C GLU A 48 1.31 -20.14 -0.44
N ARG A 49 1.32 -18.95 0.18
CA ARG A 49 1.24 -17.66 -0.55
C ARG A 49 2.50 -17.32 -1.35
N ILE A 50 3.70 -17.65 -0.83
CA ILE A 50 4.95 -17.52 -1.59
C ILE A 50 4.94 -18.41 -2.83
N VAL A 51 4.30 -19.59 -2.73
CA VAL A 51 4.31 -20.61 -3.79
C VAL A 51 3.24 -20.38 -4.85
N THR A 52 2.17 -19.61 -4.60
CA THR A 52 1.23 -19.21 -5.67
C THR A 52 1.82 -18.12 -6.54
N PRO A 53 2.28 -18.42 -7.78
CA PRO A 53 2.79 -17.40 -8.67
C PRO A 53 1.58 -16.62 -9.16
N ARG A 54 1.46 -15.36 -8.75
CA ARG A 54 0.58 -14.42 -9.45
C ARG A 54 1.09 -14.39 -10.89
N GLU A 55 0.25 -14.79 -11.84
CA GLU A 55 0.64 -14.94 -13.25
C GLU A 55 1.27 -13.63 -13.71
N TYR A 56 2.58 -13.65 -13.96
CA TYR A 56 3.29 -12.51 -14.53
C TYR A 56 2.74 -12.33 -15.94
N ILE A 57 1.91 -11.30 -16.14
CA ILE A 57 1.48 -10.89 -17.47
C ILE A 57 2.62 -10.04 -18.03
N PRO A 58 3.46 -10.58 -18.94
CA PRO A 58 4.49 -9.78 -19.58
C PRO A 58 3.81 -8.60 -20.31
N PRO A 59 4.41 -7.40 -20.29
CA PRO A 59 3.91 -6.29 -21.07
C PRO A 59 3.79 -6.74 -22.53
N LYS A 60 2.58 -6.63 -23.10
CA LYS A 60 2.32 -7.00 -24.49
C LYS A 60 3.29 -6.22 -25.38
N SER A 61 4.12 -6.93 -26.14
CA SER A 61 5.10 -6.31 -27.02
C SER A 61 4.40 -5.35 -27.98
N ILE A 62 4.79 -4.08 -27.96
CA ILE A 62 4.24 -3.07 -28.84
C ILE A 62 4.68 -3.40 -30.28
N PRO A 63 3.76 -3.51 -31.25
CA PRO A 63 4.09 -3.76 -32.65
C PRO A 63 5.18 -2.81 -33.16
N LYS A 64 6.14 -3.37 -33.90
CA LYS A 64 7.25 -2.63 -34.50
C LYS A 64 6.69 -1.53 -35.41
N GLY A 65 7.05 -0.27 -35.16
CA GLY A 65 6.60 0.89 -35.95
C GLY A 65 5.52 1.78 -35.30
N ILE A 66 5.01 1.43 -34.11
CA ILE A 66 4.16 2.35 -33.34
C ILE A 66 5.03 3.33 -32.56
N GLU A 67 4.96 4.61 -32.90
CA GLU A 67 5.60 5.67 -32.12
C GLU A 67 4.79 5.94 -30.85
N ILE A 68 5.37 5.62 -29.69
CA ILE A 68 4.77 5.95 -28.40
C ILE A 68 5.04 7.43 -28.13
N PRO A 69 4.01 8.29 -27.98
CA PRO A 69 4.22 9.68 -27.65
C PRO A 69 4.76 9.82 -26.22
N ASP A 70 5.45 10.92 -25.96
CA ASP A 70 6.01 11.21 -24.63
C ASP A 70 4.97 11.70 -23.63
N VAL A 71 3.86 12.21 -24.15
CA VAL A 71 2.74 12.74 -23.38
C VAL A 71 1.45 12.14 -23.93
N TYR A 72 0.64 11.58 -23.05
CA TYR A 72 -0.71 11.14 -23.33
C TYR A 72 -1.71 12.21 -22.91
N ASP A 73 -2.79 12.33 -23.68
CA ASP A 73 -4.00 13.00 -23.23
C ASP A 73 -4.91 11.95 -22.56
N ILE A 74 -5.09 12.08 -21.25
CA ILE A 74 -5.95 11.21 -20.46
C ILE A 74 -7.12 12.03 -19.97
N LYS A 75 -8.22 12.00 -20.72
CA LYS A 75 -9.46 12.75 -20.43
C LYS A 75 -9.24 14.27 -20.23
N GLY A 76 -8.38 14.87 -21.05
CA GLY A 76 -8.03 16.29 -21.00
C GLY A 76 -6.84 16.62 -20.10
N TYR A 77 -6.19 15.62 -19.50
CA TYR A 77 -5.01 15.80 -18.66
C TYR A 77 -3.76 15.26 -19.36
N ALA A 78 -2.72 16.10 -19.46
CA ALA A 78 -1.41 15.65 -19.89
C ALA A 78 -0.85 14.64 -18.87
N ALA A 79 -0.41 13.48 -19.35
CA ALA A 79 0.20 12.44 -18.53
C ALA A 79 1.47 11.94 -19.20
N ALA A 80 2.59 11.99 -18.49
CA ALA A 80 3.85 11.50 -19.02
C ALA A 80 3.80 9.98 -19.27
N SER A 81 4.27 9.56 -20.44
CA SER A 81 4.14 8.19 -20.94
C SER A 81 5.18 7.23 -20.35
N PRO A 82 4.99 5.91 -20.51
CA PRO A 82 6.02 4.91 -20.20
C PRO A 82 7.35 5.18 -20.92
N LYS A 83 7.33 5.65 -22.18
CA LYS A 83 8.56 6.00 -22.92
C LYS A 83 9.31 7.17 -22.26
N ALA A 84 8.58 8.18 -21.78
CA ALA A 84 9.17 9.28 -21.02
C ALA A 84 9.73 8.78 -19.68
N PHE A 85 9.06 7.82 -19.05
CA PHE A 85 9.52 7.18 -17.82
C PHE A 85 10.80 6.36 -18.03
N ASP A 86 10.94 5.63 -19.14
CA ASP A 86 12.17 4.88 -19.45
C ASP A 86 13.39 5.79 -19.57
N ARG A 87 13.21 6.99 -20.15
CA ARG A 87 14.27 8.01 -20.19
C ARG A 87 14.55 8.63 -18.83
N PHE A 88 13.54 8.76 -17.98
CA PHE A 88 13.73 9.16 -16.59
C PHE A 88 14.59 8.12 -15.85
N LEU A 89 14.27 6.83 -15.98
CA LEU A 89 15.03 5.74 -15.37
C LEU A 89 16.44 5.61 -15.93
N ALA A 90 16.69 6.00 -17.19
CA ALA A 90 18.04 6.00 -17.76
C ALA A 90 19.00 7.00 -17.09
N LYS A 91 18.54 7.79 -16.11
CA LYS A 91 19.36 8.73 -15.34
C LYS A 91 19.85 8.07 -14.04
N GLN A 92 21.11 8.33 -13.68
CA GLN A 92 21.71 7.98 -12.39
C GLN A 92 21.43 6.51 -11.99
N ASP A 93 21.08 6.28 -10.72
CA ASP A 93 20.73 5.01 -10.09
C ASP A 93 19.20 4.77 -10.03
N PHE A 94 18.40 5.54 -10.79
CA PHE A 94 16.93 5.50 -10.68
C PHE A 94 16.32 4.15 -11.02
N ARG A 95 16.97 3.35 -11.88
CA ARG A 95 16.56 1.95 -12.14
C ARG A 95 16.62 1.10 -10.89
N GLU A 96 17.67 1.22 -10.09
CA GLU A 96 17.85 0.43 -8.87
C GLU A 96 16.84 0.84 -7.81
N ILE A 97 16.65 2.15 -7.60
CA ILE A 97 15.64 2.67 -6.67
C ILE A 97 14.24 2.22 -7.09
N PHE A 98 13.91 2.32 -8.37
CA PHE A 98 12.61 1.88 -8.88
C PHE A 98 12.40 0.37 -8.72
N ALA A 99 13.42 -0.46 -8.99
CA ALA A 99 13.34 -1.90 -8.79
C ALA A 99 13.08 -2.26 -7.31
N ARG A 100 13.72 -1.54 -6.37
CA ARG A 100 13.45 -1.70 -4.94
C ARG A 100 12.03 -1.29 -4.56
N LEU A 101 11.52 -0.18 -5.10
CA LEU A 101 10.13 0.23 -4.92
C LEU A 101 9.16 -0.82 -5.47
N GLN A 102 9.40 -1.36 -6.68
CA GLN A 102 8.56 -2.41 -7.25
C GLN A 102 8.56 -3.67 -6.38
N HIS A 103 9.73 -4.09 -5.90
CA HIS A 103 9.84 -5.21 -4.97
C HIS A 103 9.09 -4.94 -3.66
N PHE A 104 9.22 -3.73 -3.11
CA PHE A 104 8.50 -3.31 -1.91
C PHE A 104 6.97 -3.36 -2.11
N LEU A 105 6.46 -2.88 -3.24
CA LEU A 105 5.03 -2.95 -3.56
C LEU A 105 4.56 -4.41 -3.72
N TYR A 106 5.40 -5.27 -4.30
CA TYR A 106 5.11 -6.69 -4.50
C TYR A 106 4.99 -7.44 -3.17
N ILE A 107 5.97 -7.30 -2.26
CA ILE A 107 5.92 -7.97 -0.95
C ILE A 107 4.77 -7.46 -0.05
N ASN A 108 4.25 -6.27 -0.34
CA ASN A 108 3.07 -5.71 0.34
C ASN A 108 1.74 -6.04 -0.37
N GLU A 109 1.78 -6.82 -1.45
CA GLU A 109 0.64 -7.28 -2.26
C GLU A 109 -0.15 -6.14 -2.96
N VAL A 110 0.50 -5.01 -3.25
CA VAL A 110 -0.12 -3.79 -3.83
C VAL A 110 0.46 -3.36 -5.18
N ASP A 111 1.38 -4.13 -5.76
CA ASP A 111 2.04 -3.87 -7.05
C ASP A 111 1.10 -3.87 -8.27
N GLY A 112 0.02 -4.64 -8.21
CA GLY A 112 -0.95 -4.81 -9.30
C GLY A 112 -2.14 -3.86 -9.28
N VAL A 113 -2.21 -2.91 -8.33
CA VAL A 113 -3.37 -2.01 -8.19
C VAL A 113 -3.41 -0.96 -9.30
N VAL A 114 -2.25 -0.38 -9.61
CA VAL A 114 -2.03 0.51 -10.76
C VAL A 114 -0.59 0.28 -11.26
N PRO A 115 -0.26 0.59 -12.53
CA PRO A 115 1.11 0.48 -13.01
C PRO A 115 2.06 1.36 -12.17
N SER A 116 3.10 0.78 -11.58
CA SER A 116 3.93 1.45 -10.56
C SER A 116 4.56 2.75 -11.04
N PHE A 117 4.89 2.88 -12.32
CA PHE A 117 5.43 4.12 -12.90
C PHE A 117 4.47 5.31 -12.77
N GLN A 118 3.15 5.07 -12.73
CA GLN A 118 2.16 6.14 -12.58
C GLN A 118 2.21 6.77 -11.19
N LEU A 119 2.62 6.01 -10.16
CA LEU A 119 2.82 6.51 -8.79
C LEU A 119 3.94 7.55 -8.71
N LEU A 120 4.83 7.57 -9.71
CA LEU A 120 5.99 8.45 -9.79
C LEU A 120 5.72 9.73 -10.59
N ARG A 121 4.54 9.87 -11.20
CA ARG A 121 4.13 11.10 -11.88
C ARG A 121 3.96 12.21 -10.84
N GLN A 122 4.57 13.37 -11.07
CA GLN A 122 4.42 14.50 -10.15
C GLN A 122 3.11 15.28 -10.37
N GLY A 123 2.55 15.27 -11.59
CA GLY A 123 1.29 15.92 -11.91
C GLY A 123 1.09 16.10 -13.41
N SER A 124 -0.03 16.73 -13.78
CA SER A 124 -0.42 16.97 -15.18
C SER A 124 0.01 18.33 -15.72
N ASP A 125 0.58 19.17 -14.87
CA ASP A 125 0.96 20.57 -15.10
C ASP A 125 2.47 20.75 -15.23
N TRP A 126 3.25 19.66 -15.20
CA TRP A 126 4.72 19.66 -15.20
C TRP A 126 5.33 20.48 -16.36
N GLN A 127 4.69 20.47 -17.54
CA GLN A 127 5.12 21.27 -18.71
C GLN A 127 4.97 22.77 -18.44
N THR A 128 3.83 23.15 -17.87
CA THR A 128 3.47 24.55 -17.63
C THR A 128 4.32 25.17 -16.54
N ILE A 129 4.70 24.38 -15.52
CA ILE A 129 5.49 24.85 -14.37
C ILE A 129 6.99 24.60 -14.52
N ASP A 130 7.42 24.09 -15.67
CA ASP A 130 8.82 23.74 -15.98
C ASP A 130 9.46 22.87 -14.88
N GLU A 131 8.88 21.70 -14.67
CA GLU A 131 9.37 20.69 -13.74
C GLU A 131 9.45 19.30 -14.38
N PRO A 132 10.29 18.39 -13.86
CA PRO A 132 10.31 17.01 -14.33
C PRO A 132 8.95 16.31 -14.18
N PRO A 133 8.51 15.51 -15.15
CA PRO A 133 7.24 14.78 -15.07
C PRO A 133 7.23 13.68 -14.00
N PHE A 134 8.41 13.16 -13.66
CA PHE A 134 8.59 12.06 -12.71
C PHE A 134 9.57 12.45 -11.61
N ALA A 135 9.37 11.87 -10.43
CA ALA A 135 10.34 11.88 -9.35
C ALA A 135 10.18 10.60 -8.50
N LEU A 136 11.26 10.21 -7.81
CA LEU A 136 11.26 9.03 -6.93
C LEU A 136 10.99 9.46 -5.49
N PRO A 137 9.98 8.88 -4.81
CA PRO A 137 9.75 9.12 -3.40
C PRO A 137 10.89 8.56 -2.56
N PRO A 138 11.24 9.21 -1.44
CA PRO A 138 12.23 8.69 -0.51
C PRO A 138 11.72 7.39 0.12
N GLU A 139 12.62 6.44 0.37
CA GLU A 139 12.29 5.07 0.78
C GLU A 139 11.50 5.00 2.08
N GLU A 140 11.82 5.88 3.03
CA GLU A 140 11.11 6.04 4.30
C GLU A 140 9.63 6.41 4.14
N SER A 141 9.21 6.87 2.96
CA SER A 141 7.80 7.21 2.69
C SER A 141 7.00 6.07 2.04
N TRP A 142 7.63 4.99 1.57
CA TRP A 142 6.97 3.95 0.77
C TRP A 142 5.82 3.26 1.49
N GLU A 143 5.94 3.02 2.79
CA GLU A 143 4.89 2.43 3.62
C GLU A 143 3.59 3.25 3.57
N SER A 144 3.69 4.57 3.44
CA SER A 144 2.53 5.46 3.42
C SER A 144 1.63 5.24 2.20
N MET A 145 2.19 4.75 1.08
CA MET A 145 1.44 4.45 -0.14
C MET A 145 0.68 3.12 -0.04
N VAL A 146 1.14 2.17 0.78
CA VAL A 146 0.54 0.83 0.88
C VAL A 146 -0.94 0.92 1.25
N ASN A 147 -1.27 1.72 2.26
CA ASN A 147 -2.67 1.91 2.68
C ASN A 147 -3.52 2.59 1.60
N THR A 148 -2.95 3.54 0.85
CA THR A 148 -3.65 4.21 -0.25
C THR A 148 -3.96 3.21 -1.36
N LEU A 149 -3.01 2.34 -1.73
CA LEU A 149 -3.23 1.30 -2.73
C LEU A 149 -4.21 0.23 -2.27
N ARG A 150 -4.19 -0.17 -0.99
CA ARG A 150 -5.20 -1.08 -0.43
C ARG A 150 -6.60 -0.48 -0.44
N LEU A 151 -6.75 0.80 -0.08
CA LEU A 151 -8.02 1.53 -0.21
C LEU A 151 -8.51 1.51 -1.68
N LEU A 152 -7.61 1.72 -2.64
CA LEU A 152 -7.94 1.64 -4.06
C LEU A 152 -8.43 0.23 -4.43
N GLN A 153 -7.68 -0.80 -4.05
CA GLN A 153 -7.94 -2.19 -4.35
C GLN A 153 -9.25 -2.71 -3.74
N GLU A 154 -9.51 -2.37 -2.48
CA GLU A 154 -10.61 -2.94 -1.69
C GLU A 154 -11.92 -2.15 -1.84
N GLU A 155 -11.86 -0.83 -2.02
CA GLU A 155 -13.06 0.02 -1.91
C GLU A 155 -13.39 0.81 -3.18
N ILE A 156 -12.37 1.29 -3.91
CA ILE A 156 -12.57 2.18 -5.07
C ILE A 156 -12.71 1.39 -6.36
N VAL A 157 -11.69 0.62 -6.74
CA VAL A 157 -11.66 -0.15 -7.99
C VAL A 157 -12.87 -1.09 -8.12
N PRO A 158 -13.34 -1.80 -7.07
CA PRO A 158 -14.54 -2.62 -7.16
C PRO A 158 -15.83 -1.84 -7.51
N ARG A 159 -15.85 -0.52 -7.27
CA ARG A 159 -17.04 0.32 -7.44
C ARG A 159 -17.02 1.13 -8.73
N ILE A 160 -15.84 1.57 -9.18
CA ILE A 160 -15.70 2.44 -10.36
C ILE A 160 -14.87 1.84 -11.49
N GLY A 161 -14.25 0.67 -11.27
CA GLY A 161 -13.33 0.04 -12.19
C GLY A 161 -11.90 0.57 -12.06
N PRO A 162 -10.99 0.16 -12.98
CA PRO A 162 -9.62 0.62 -13.02
C PRO A 162 -9.51 2.15 -13.11
N VAL A 163 -8.41 2.67 -12.58
CA VAL A 163 -8.11 4.11 -12.54
C VAL A 163 -6.73 4.36 -13.13
N THR A 164 -6.55 5.53 -13.73
CA THR A 164 -5.24 6.02 -14.14
C THR A 164 -4.76 7.11 -13.19
N VAL A 165 -3.59 6.92 -12.59
CA VAL A 165 -2.96 7.89 -11.71
C VAL A 165 -2.27 8.97 -12.54
N LEU A 166 -2.64 10.21 -12.30
CA LEU A 166 -2.08 11.41 -12.96
C LEU A 166 -1.04 12.11 -12.07
N SER A 167 -1.11 11.91 -10.76
CA SER A 167 -0.18 12.46 -9.79
C SER A 167 -0.05 11.53 -8.59
N GLY A 168 1.17 11.12 -8.24
CA GLY A 168 1.48 10.41 -7.01
C GLY A 168 2.40 11.25 -6.12
N TRP A 169 3.67 10.87 -5.98
CA TRP A 169 4.61 11.66 -5.18
C TRP A 169 4.96 13.00 -5.83
N ARG A 170 5.13 14.04 -5.01
CA ARG A 170 5.63 15.36 -5.44
C ARG A 170 6.83 15.76 -4.61
N THR A 171 7.88 16.24 -5.28
CA THR A 171 8.95 16.99 -4.60
C THR A 171 8.40 18.30 -4.02
N ASP A 172 9.06 18.83 -2.99
CA ASP A 172 8.72 20.13 -2.40
C ASP A 172 8.68 21.25 -3.46
N ARG A 173 9.67 21.24 -4.35
CA ARG A 173 9.79 22.23 -5.44
C ARG A 173 8.62 22.12 -6.40
N TYR A 174 8.27 20.92 -6.84
CA TYR A 174 7.12 20.69 -7.71
C TYR A 174 5.83 21.16 -7.02
N ASN A 175 5.61 20.71 -5.78
CA ASN A 175 4.39 21.03 -5.04
C ASN A 175 4.23 22.55 -4.85
N ALA A 176 5.32 23.27 -4.54
CA ALA A 176 5.30 24.72 -4.40
C ALA A 176 4.93 25.43 -5.73
N LYS A 177 5.56 25.04 -6.84
CA LYS A 177 5.28 25.64 -8.16
C LYS A 177 3.87 25.32 -8.67
N ALA A 178 3.36 24.12 -8.37
CA ALA A 178 1.99 23.72 -8.66
C ALA A 178 0.94 24.41 -7.76
N GLY A 179 1.35 25.28 -6.83
CA GLY A 179 0.46 25.96 -5.89
C GLY A 179 -0.13 25.02 -4.83
N GLY A 180 0.51 23.89 -4.56
CA GLY A 180 0.10 22.91 -3.57
C GLY A 180 0.24 23.41 -2.12
N SER A 181 -0.56 22.83 -1.22
CA SER A 181 -0.46 23.12 0.22
C SER A 181 0.91 22.69 0.78
N LYS A 182 1.43 23.41 1.78
CA LYS A 182 2.61 23.00 2.56
C LYS A 182 2.45 21.67 3.29
N THR A 183 1.20 21.23 3.50
CA THR A 183 0.84 19.96 4.14
C THR A 183 0.27 18.94 3.14
N SER A 184 0.66 19.06 1.86
CA SER A 184 0.18 18.22 0.78
C SER A 184 0.51 16.75 1.02
N LYS A 185 -0.50 15.89 0.85
CA LYS A 185 -0.35 14.43 1.03
C LYS A 185 0.48 13.77 -0.09
N HIS A 186 0.60 14.43 -1.23
CA HIS A 186 1.50 14.01 -2.30
C HIS A 186 2.97 14.05 -1.86
N MET A 187 3.37 14.99 -1.01
CA MET A 187 4.76 15.08 -0.52
C MET A 187 5.12 13.95 0.45
N HIS A 188 4.11 13.32 1.06
CA HIS A 188 4.26 12.20 1.99
C HIS A 188 4.02 10.84 1.34
N PHE A 189 3.94 10.79 0.00
CA PHE A 189 3.69 9.58 -0.78
C PHE A 189 2.47 8.77 -0.30
N CYS A 190 1.41 9.48 0.09
CA CYS A 190 0.15 8.88 0.52
C CYS A 190 -1.06 9.53 -0.15
N GLY A 191 -0.84 10.36 -1.16
CA GLY A 191 -1.89 11.03 -1.93
C GLY A 191 -1.77 10.69 -3.41
N LEU A 192 -2.90 10.40 -4.04
CA LEU A 192 -3.01 10.13 -5.47
C LEU A 192 -4.10 11.01 -6.09
N ASP A 193 -3.79 11.63 -7.22
CA ASP A 193 -4.79 12.20 -8.11
C ASP A 193 -4.98 11.29 -9.30
N MET A 194 -6.23 10.95 -9.62
CA MET A 194 -6.54 9.95 -10.62
C MET A 194 -7.85 10.25 -11.34
N VAL A 195 -8.07 9.53 -12.43
CA VAL A 195 -9.33 9.48 -13.18
C VAL A 195 -9.74 8.02 -13.35
N PRO A 196 -11.05 7.69 -13.38
CA PRO A 196 -11.49 6.36 -13.78
C PRO A 196 -11.14 6.11 -15.25
N GLU A 197 -10.83 4.88 -15.63
CA GLU A 197 -10.63 4.55 -17.05
C GLU A 197 -11.97 4.57 -17.81
N ARG A 198 -13.02 4.02 -17.19
CA ARG A 198 -14.39 4.11 -17.68
C ARG A 198 -14.83 5.58 -17.79
N ASP A 199 -15.65 5.87 -18.79
CA ASP A 199 -16.28 7.17 -18.89
C ASP A 199 -17.37 7.32 -17.83
N PHE A 200 -17.23 8.41 -17.08
CA PHE A 200 -18.19 8.88 -16.10
C PHE A 200 -18.47 10.35 -16.38
N THR A 201 -19.70 10.76 -16.12
CA THR A 201 -19.99 12.16 -15.80
C THR A 201 -19.63 12.44 -14.34
N ARG A 202 -19.50 13.72 -13.98
CA ARG A 202 -19.27 14.09 -12.59
C ARG A 202 -20.43 13.64 -11.70
N GLU A 203 -21.64 13.76 -12.21
CA GLU A 203 -22.91 13.49 -11.54
C GLU A 203 -23.04 12.00 -11.20
N GLU A 204 -22.43 11.11 -11.99
CA GLU A 204 -22.37 9.67 -11.71
C GLU A 204 -21.25 9.30 -10.73
N LEU A 205 -20.05 9.89 -10.87
CA LEU A 205 -18.88 9.51 -10.08
C LEU A 205 -18.95 10.03 -8.64
N LEU A 206 -19.35 11.29 -8.47
CA LEU A 206 -19.35 11.99 -7.19
C LEU A 206 -20.17 11.26 -6.10
N PRO A 207 -21.40 10.78 -6.36
CA PRO A 207 -22.17 10.03 -5.36
C PRO A 207 -21.48 8.73 -4.92
N ILE A 208 -20.82 8.02 -5.83
CA ILE A 208 -20.12 6.77 -5.54
C ILE A 208 -18.93 7.03 -4.60
N LEU A 209 -18.10 8.03 -4.93
CA LEU A 209 -16.94 8.41 -4.10
C LEU A 209 -17.37 8.89 -2.71
N ARG A 210 -18.47 9.66 -2.63
CA ARG A 210 -19.07 10.07 -1.35
C ARG A 210 -19.55 8.89 -0.52
N ASP A 211 -20.20 7.91 -1.14
CA ASP A 211 -20.64 6.69 -0.46
C ASP A 211 -19.47 5.89 0.11
N ILE A 212 -18.39 5.72 -0.67
CA ILE A 212 -17.16 5.06 -0.23
C ILE A 212 -16.57 5.82 0.98
N HIS A 213 -16.36 7.13 0.86
CA HIS A 213 -15.81 7.93 1.95
C HIS A 213 -16.68 7.90 3.21
N ARG A 214 -18.01 7.98 3.07
CA ARG A 214 -18.94 7.91 4.20
C ARG A 214 -18.85 6.57 4.94
N LYS A 215 -18.75 5.45 4.22
CA LYS A 215 -18.72 4.11 4.81
C LYS A 215 -17.35 3.75 5.36
N GLN A 216 -16.30 4.06 4.61
CA GLN A 216 -14.96 3.52 4.82
C GLN A 216 -13.93 4.58 5.22
N GLY A 217 -14.28 5.87 5.13
CA GLY A 217 -13.29 6.94 5.28
C GLY A 217 -12.63 6.97 6.66
N LYS A 218 -13.38 6.67 7.73
CA LYS A 218 -12.79 6.53 9.07
C LYS A 218 -11.85 5.34 9.18
N LYS A 219 -12.22 4.18 8.61
CA LYS A 219 -11.41 2.95 8.64
C LYS A 219 -10.06 3.17 7.97
N TRP A 220 -10.05 3.87 6.83
CA TRP A 220 -8.84 4.08 6.02
C TRP A 220 -8.10 5.38 6.31
N ASN A 221 -8.55 6.18 7.29
CA ASN A 221 -8.05 7.54 7.49
C ASN A 221 -8.09 8.37 6.18
N MET A 222 -9.16 8.16 5.40
CA MET A 222 -9.27 8.61 4.02
C MET A 222 -9.48 10.12 3.94
N GLY A 223 -8.66 10.80 3.14
CA GLY A 223 -9.01 12.08 2.56
C GLY A 223 -9.61 11.89 1.17
N LEU A 224 -10.64 12.68 0.86
CA LEU A 224 -11.25 12.75 -0.47
C LEU A 224 -11.20 14.19 -0.96
N GLY A 225 -10.89 14.40 -2.24
CA GLY A 225 -11.03 15.68 -2.93
C GLY A 225 -11.52 15.45 -4.34
N ILE A 226 -12.30 16.37 -4.90
CA ILE A 226 -12.76 16.25 -6.28
C ILE A 226 -12.49 17.56 -7.02
N TYR A 227 -11.78 17.46 -8.14
CA TYR A 227 -11.44 18.57 -9.02
C TYR A 227 -12.58 18.84 -10.00
N LYS A 228 -12.38 19.75 -10.97
CA LYS A 228 -13.31 19.91 -12.10
C LYS A 228 -13.32 18.63 -12.93
N GLY A 229 -14.49 18.24 -13.44
CA GLY A 229 -14.67 16.99 -14.19
C GLY A 229 -14.66 15.74 -13.30
N VAL A 230 -13.95 14.70 -13.75
CA VAL A 230 -13.88 13.37 -13.11
C VAL A 230 -12.56 13.08 -12.40
N ARG A 231 -11.62 14.03 -12.38
CA ARG A 231 -10.39 13.87 -11.60
C ARG A 231 -10.71 14.02 -10.11
N PHE A 232 -10.18 13.10 -9.33
CA PHE A 232 -10.35 13.09 -7.87
C PHE A 232 -9.04 12.74 -7.18
N HIS A 233 -8.96 13.16 -5.92
CA HIS A 233 -7.86 12.96 -5.00
C HIS A 233 -8.27 11.96 -3.93
N VAL A 234 -7.38 11.04 -3.59
CA VAL A 234 -7.51 10.16 -2.43
C VAL A 234 -6.19 10.13 -1.68
N ASP A 235 -6.27 10.16 -0.35
CA ASP A 235 -5.14 9.95 0.54
C ASP A 235 -5.53 9.10 1.76
N THR A 236 -4.56 8.44 2.42
CA THR A 236 -4.80 7.66 3.65
C THR A 236 -4.01 8.17 4.87
N CYS A 237 -3.57 9.42 4.81
CA CYS A 237 -2.71 10.05 5.81
C CYS A 237 -3.36 11.28 6.45
N GLY A 238 -4.68 11.45 6.28
CA GLY A 238 -5.46 12.45 6.98
C GLY A 238 -6.95 12.37 6.69
N TYR A 239 -7.71 11.82 7.63
CA TYR A 239 -9.17 11.81 7.58
C TYR A 239 -9.74 13.23 7.63
N ARG A 240 -10.57 13.57 6.63
CA ARG A 240 -11.30 14.85 6.56
C ARG A 240 -12.76 14.56 6.28
N ARG A 241 -13.68 15.18 7.02
CA ARG A 241 -15.11 15.04 6.72
C ARG A 241 -15.40 15.63 5.34
N TRP A 242 -16.18 14.90 4.56
CA TRP A 242 -16.51 15.22 3.17
C TRP A 242 -17.98 14.90 2.90
#